data_AF-A0A947WKL0-F1
#
_entry.id   AF-A0A947WKL0-F1
#
_cell.length_a   1.000
_cell.length_b   1.000
_cell.length_c   1.000
_cell.angle_alpha   90.00
_cell.angle_beta   90.00
_cell.angle_gamma   90.00
#
_symmetry.space_group_name_H-M   'P 1'
#
loop_
_entity.id
_entity.type
_entity.pdbx_description
1 polymer ?
#
loop_
_entity_poly.entity_id
_entity_poly.type
_entity_poly.pdbx_seq_one_letter_code
_entity_poly.pdbx_strand_id
1 'polypeptide(L)'
;MKTLKFFVIALIFLTVGFLLGQSYQLPYFSTPEQEVGEDQTLKINYSLQFSDSEMIEFQNIAIQKNETALDVLQKLASANDIALETKDYQDLGIMITKIGEMENGQNNKYWQFFVNGEYAPVGAGQYLLKGGENVEWIFTGDNFSQ
;
A
#
# COMPACT_ATOMS: atom_id res chain seq x y z
N MET A 1 49.06 2.89 73.58
CA MET A 1 48.62 3.99 72.71
C MET A 1 48.57 3.46 71.29
N LYS A 2 47.37 3.40 70.67
CA LYS A 2 47.02 4.12 69.42
C LYS A 2 48.02 3.79 68.30
N THR A 3 47.71 2.98 67.28
CA THR A 3 46.88 3.35 66.12
C THR A 3 46.71 2.12 65.19
N LEU A 4 45.57 1.42 65.21
CA LEU A 4 45.34 0.36 64.20
C LEU A 4 43.85 0.03 63.98
N LYS A 5 42.99 1.05 63.92
CA LYS A 5 41.53 0.85 63.72
C LYS A 5 40.95 1.55 62.49
N PHE A 6 41.74 2.27 61.70
CA PHE A 6 41.21 3.04 60.55
C PHE A 6 41.50 2.44 59.16
N PHE A 7 42.41 1.47 59.02
CA PHE A 7 42.73 0.90 57.70
C PHE A 7 41.78 -0.23 57.24
N VAL A 8 41.12 -0.94 58.16
CA VAL A 8 40.22 -2.06 57.79
C VAL A 8 38.87 -1.55 57.28
N ILE A 9 38.44 -0.36 57.70
CA ILE A 9 37.14 0.21 57.31
C ILE A 9 37.20 0.85 55.90
N ALA A 10 38.34 1.44 55.51
CA ALA A 10 38.50 2.03 54.18
C ALA A 10 38.51 0.98 53.04
N LEU A 11 38.95 -0.25 53.31
CA LEU A 11 39.01 -1.32 52.30
C LEU A 11 37.63 -1.92 51.98
N ILE A 12 36.71 -1.93 52.96
CA ILE A 12 35.34 -2.46 52.80
C ILE A 12 34.47 -1.50 51.97
N PHE A 13 34.66 -0.18 52.11
CA PHE A 13 33.95 0.79 51.27
C PHE A 13 34.44 0.82 49.82
N LEU A 14 35.72 0.49 49.57
CA LEU A 14 36.27 0.39 48.21
C LEU A 14 35.77 -0.84 47.44
N THR A 15 35.54 -1.97 48.12
CA THR A 15 35.00 -3.19 47.47
C THR A 15 33.50 -3.11 47.25
N VAL A 16 32.73 -2.50 48.16
CA VAL A 16 31.28 -2.29 47.97
C VAL A 16 30.99 -1.25 46.88
N GLY A 17 31.80 -0.17 46.80
CA GLY A 17 31.68 0.83 45.74
C GLY A 17 32.04 0.30 44.35
N PHE A 18 33.02 -0.59 44.24
CA PHE A 18 33.40 -1.22 42.97
C PHE A 18 32.35 -2.23 42.48
N LEU A 19 31.70 -2.97 43.39
CA LEU A 19 30.62 -3.90 43.04
C LEU A 19 29.31 -3.21 42.67
N LEU A 20 29.01 -2.03 43.23
CA LEU A 20 27.85 -1.22 42.83
C LEU A 20 28.12 -0.37 41.57
N GLY A 21 29.38 -0.14 41.21
CA GLY A 21 29.77 0.64 40.02
C GLY A 21 29.79 -0.14 38.71
N GLN A 22 29.66 -1.47 38.74
CA GLN A 22 29.70 -2.33 37.55
C GLN A 22 28.30 -2.69 36.99
N SER A 23 27.21 -2.24 37.63
CA SER A 23 25.84 -2.61 37.21
C SER A 23 24.93 -1.46 36.78
N TYR A 24 25.43 -0.22 36.73
CA TYR A 24 24.73 0.84 36.01
C TYR A 24 25.16 0.85 34.54
N GLN A 25 24.78 -0.21 33.82
CA GLN A 25 24.32 0.06 32.47
C GLN A 25 23.08 0.94 32.68
N LEU A 26 23.19 2.24 32.37
CA LEU A 26 21.98 3.03 32.16
C LEU A 26 21.08 2.15 31.29
N PRO A 27 19.78 1.98 31.60
CA PRO A 27 18.88 1.50 30.58
C PRO A 27 19.10 2.48 29.44
N TYR A 28 19.79 2.01 28.40
CA TYR A 28 19.80 2.71 27.15
C TYR A 28 18.32 2.65 26.82
N PHE A 29 17.62 3.76 27.06
CA PHE A 29 16.54 4.13 26.19
C PHE A 29 17.24 4.25 24.84
N SER A 30 17.45 3.10 24.18
CA SER A 30 17.04 3.04 22.82
C SER A 30 15.63 3.63 22.88
N THR A 31 15.48 4.88 22.43
CA THR A 31 14.38 5.15 21.48
C THR A 31 14.26 3.84 20.73
N PRO A 32 13.12 3.12 20.78
CA PRO A 32 12.97 1.97 19.92
C PRO A 32 13.48 2.50 18.60
N GLU A 33 14.62 1.98 18.15
CA GLU A 33 15.03 2.18 16.78
C GLU A 33 13.80 1.63 16.14
N GLN A 34 12.93 2.55 15.69
CA GLN A 34 11.71 2.17 15.04
C GLN A 34 12.29 1.25 14.00
N GLU A 35 12.03 -0.05 14.13
CA GLU A 35 12.18 -0.94 13.02
C GLU A 35 11.56 -0.13 11.91
N VAL A 36 12.41 0.38 11.00
CA VAL A 36 11.96 1.12 9.84
C VAL A 36 11.16 0.05 9.16
N GLY A 37 9.85 0.06 9.50
CA GLY A 37 8.98 -1.07 9.31
C GLY A 37 9.10 -1.38 7.85
N GLU A 38 9.47 -2.64 7.57
CA GLU A 38 9.46 -3.24 6.25
C GLU A 38 8.54 -2.41 5.34
N ASP A 39 9.14 -1.68 4.39
CA ASP A 39 8.45 -0.74 3.48
C ASP A 39 7.11 -1.36 3.12
N GLN A 40 6.03 -0.89 3.76
CA GLN A 40 4.75 -1.59 3.73
C GLN A 40 4.28 -1.51 2.30
N THR A 41 4.60 -2.55 1.53
CA THR A 41 4.37 -2.58 0.11
C THR A 41 2.86 -2.59 -0.04
N LEU A 42 2.31 -1.43 -0.42
CA LEU A 42 0.90 -1.27 -0.66
C LEU A 42 0.55 -2.20 -1.81
N LYS A 43 -0.45 -3.07 -1.60
CA LYS A 43 -0.88 -4.06 -2.59
C LYS A 43 -2.36 -3.94 -2.83
N ILE A 44 -2.78 -4.11 -4.07
CA ILE A 44 -4.20 -4.16 -4.45
C ILE A 44 -4.48 -5.40 -5.29
N ASN A 45 -5.77 -5.67 -5.52
CA ASN A 45 -6.22 -6.56 -6.57
C ASN A 45 -6.90 -5.74 -7.68
N TYR A 46 -6.88 -6.27 -8.89
CA TYR A 46 -7.46 -5.64 -10.07
C TYR A 46 -8.21 -6.69 -10.90
N SER A 47 -9.40 -6.38 -11.40
CA SER A 47 -10.14 -7.24 -12.32
C SER A 47 -10.63 -6.49 -13.56
N LEU A 48 -10.57 -7.17 -14.71
CA LEU A 48 -11.13 -6.72 -15.98
C LEU A 48 -12.17 -7.74 -16.43
N GLN A 49 -13.45 -7.40 -16.31
CA GLN A 49 -14.57 -8.24 -16.72
C GLN A 49 -15.13 -7.79 -18.06
N PHE A 50 -14.90 -8.60 -19.10
CA PHE A 50 -15.33 -8.33 -20.48
C PHE A 50 -16.75 -8.87 -20.74
N SER A 51 -17.14 -9.94 -20.02
CA SER A 51 -18.48 -10.52 -20.03
C SER A 51 -18.74 -11.36 -18.77
N ASP A 52 -19.92 -11.96 -18.62
CA ASP A 52 -20.27 -12.84 -17.49
C ASP A 52 -19.35 -14.07 -17.38
N SER A 53 -18.71 -14.47 -18.49
CA SER A 53 -17.82 -15.64 -18.56
C SER A 53 -16.36 -15.32 -18.84
N GLU A 54 -16.02 -14.04 -19.04
CA GLU A 54 -14.68 -13.61 -19.42
C GLU A 54 -14.18 -12.52 -18.49
N MET A 55 -13.19 -12.87 -17.69
CA MET A 55 -12.55 -11.98 -16.71
C MET A 55 -11.06 -12.28 -16.63
N ILE A 56 -10.26 -11.24 -16.44
CA ILE A 56 -8.85 -11.32 -16.06
C ILE A 56 -8.70 -10.75 -14.66
N GLU A 57 -8.02 -11.48 -13.79
CA GLU A 57 -7.69 -11.04 -12.43
C GLU A 57 -6.18 -10.86 -12.26
N PHE A 58 -5.81 -9.80 -11.56
CA PHE A 58 -4.46 -9.51 -11.13
C PHE A 58 -4.47 -9.35 -9.61
N GLN A 59 -3.65 -10.14 -8.92
CA GLN A 59 -3.64 -10.16 -7.47
C GLN A 59 -2.32 -9.66 -6.90
N ASN A 60 -2.37 -9.05 -5.72
CA ASN A 60 -1.19 -8.60 -4.98
C ASN A 60 -0.29 -7.62 -5.77
N ILE A 61 -0.88 -6.77 -6.61
CA ILE A 61 -0.16 -5.79 -7.40
C ILE A 61 0.45 -4.76 -6.44
N ALA A 62 1.78 -4.68 -6.42
CA ALA A 62 2.47 -3.64 -5.66
C ALA A 62 2.25 -2.27 -6.31
N ILE A 63 1.87 -1.29 -5.50
CA ILE A 63 1.64 0.09 -5.93
C ILE A 63 2.58 1.05 -5.19
N GLN A 64 2.91 2.14 -5.86
CA GLN A 64 3.63 3.26 -5.28
C GLN A 64 2.66 4.26 -4.65
N LYS A 65 3.18 5.07 -3.73
CA LYS A 65 2.41 6.16 -3.14
C LYS A 65 1.96 7.14 -4.23
N ASN A 66 0.69 7.54 -4.15
CA ASN A 66 0.02 8.45 -5.08
C ASN A 66 -0.26 7.89 -6.48
N GLU A 67 -0.12 6.58 -6.71
CA GLU A 67 -0.65 5.98 -7.94
C GLU A 67 -2.17 6.04 -7.95
N THR A 68 -2.71 6.36 -9.12
CA THR A 68 -4.14 6.31 -9.38
C THR A 68 -4.54 4.92 -9.89
N ALA A 69 -5.83 4.60 -9.83
CA ALA A 69 -6.35 3.38 -10.44
C ALA A 69 -6.05 3.31 -11.95
N LEU A 70 -6.09 4.46 -12.64
CA LEU A 70 -5.75 4.53 -14.07
C LEU A 70 -4.26 4.25 -14.33
N ASP A 71 -3.36 4.76 -13.48
CA ASP A 71 -1.92 4.49 -13.62
C ASP A 71 -1.63 2.99 -13.54
N VAL A 72 -2.26 2.30 -12.58
CA VAL A 72 -2.12 0.85 -12.43
C VAL A 72 -2.72 0.11 -13.63
N LEU A 73 -3.89 0.51 -14.13
CA LEU A 73 -4.46 -0.09 -15.34
C LEU A 73 -3.55 0.06 -16.56
N GLN A 74 -2.96 1.23 -16.77
CA GLN A 74 -2.03 1.46 -17.89
C GLN A 74 -0.79 0.56 -17.79
N LYS A 75 -0.25 0.37 -16.58
CA LYS A 75 0.86 -0.54 -16.32
C LYS A 75 0.48 -1.99 -16.59
N LEU A 76 -0.65 -2.44 -16.07
CA LEU A 76 -1.16 -3.81 -16.28
C LEU A 76 -1.43 -4.07 -17.77
N ALA A 77 -2.07 -3.13 -18.45
CA ALA A 77 -2.37 -3.26 -19.87
C ALA A 77 -1.09 -3.38 -20.70
N SER A 78 -0.12 -2.49 -20.47
CA SER A 78 1.18 -2.53 -21.14
C SER A 78 1.97 -3.81 -20.85
N ALA A 79 1.92 -4.31 -19.62
CA ALA A 79 2.67 -5.51 -19.21
C ALA A 79 2.06 -6.82 -19.72
N ASN A 80 0.79 -6.82 -20.13
CA ASN A 80 0.05 -8.01 -20.56
C ASN A 80 -0.45 -7.90 -22.01
N ASP A 81 0.11 -6.98 -22.80
CA ASP A 81 -0.26 -6.75 -24.20
C ASP A 81 -1.79 -6.53 -24.41
N ILE A 82 -2.45 -5.87 -23.45
CA ILE A 82 -3.86 -5.52 -23.53
C ILE A 82 -3.98 -4.14 -24.17
N ALA A 83 -4.74 -4.04 -25.27
CA ALA A 83 -5.03 -2.75 -25.88
C ALA A 83 -5.79 -1.85 -24.89
N LEU A 84 -5.34 -0.61 -24.73
CA LEU A 84 -5.98 0.38 -23.86
C LEU A 84 -6.07 1.71 -24.61
N GLU A 85 -7.29 2.19 -24.82
CA GLU A 85 -7.52 3.50 -25.42
C GLU A 85 -8.22 4.40 -24.40
N THR A 86 -7.80 5.67 -24.40
CA THR A 86 -8.34 6.69 -23.51
C THR A 86 -8.57 7.97 -24.29
N LYS A 87 -9.45 8.80 -23.76
CA LYS A 87 -9.73 10.14 -24.25
C LYS A 87 -9.66 11.15 -23.11
N ASP A 88 -8.78 12.12 -23.27
CA ASP A 88 -8.63 13.22 -22.32
C ASP A 88 -9.68 14.31 -22.61
N TYR A 89 -10.51 14.60 -21.61
CA TYR A 89 -11.50 15.67 -21.63
C TYR A 89 -11.08 16.87 -20.77
N GLN A 90 -9.78 17.07 -20.58
CA GLN A 90 -9.17 18.18 -19.84
C GLN A 90 -9.71 18.23 -18.41
N ASP A 91 -10.45 19.28 -18.06
CA ASP A 91 -10.99 19.50 -16.70
C ASP A 91 -11.94 18.40 -16.22
N LEU A 92 -12.55 17.64 -17.15
CA LEU A 92 -13.43 16.52 -16.83
C LEU A 92 -12.67 15.22 -16.57
N GLY A 93 -11.37 15.17 -16.88
CA GLY A 93 -10.50 14.02 -16.69
C GLY A 93 -10.43 13.06 -17.88
N ILE A 94 -9.76 11.94 -17.65
CA ILE A 94 -9.48 10.92 -18.66
C ILE A 94 -10.58 9.85 -18.61
N MET A 95 -11.23 9.63 -19.75
CA MET A 95 -12.18 8.55 -19.96
C MET A 95 -11.49 7.37 -20.64
N ILE A 96 -11.71 6.16 -20.13
CA ILE A 96 -11.32 4.94 -20.84
C ILE A 96 -12.36 4.68 -21.93
N THR A 97 -11.90 4.47 -23.16
CA THR A 97 -12.78 4.21 -24.32
C THR A 97 -12.70 2.76 -24.80
N LYS A 98 -11.59 2.06 -24.55
CA LYS A 98 -11.40 0.66 -24.93
C LYS A 98 -10.44 -0.05 -23.98
N ILE A 99 -10.75 -1.30 -23.62
CA ILE A 99 -9.83 -2.24 -22.96
C ILE A 99 -9.94 -3.58 -23.69
N GLY A 100 -8.80 -4.14 -24.10
CA GLY A 100 -8.76 -5.30 -24.99
C GLY A 100 -9.50 -5.00 -26.29
N GLU A 101 -10.41 -5.88 -26.70
CA GLU A 101 -11.23 -5.69 -27.90
C GLU A 101 -12.54 -4.94 -27.64
N MET A 102 -12.88 -4.66 -26.38
CA MET A 102 -14.18 -4.08 -26.01
C MET A 102 -14.12 -2.57 -26.00
N GLU A 103 -14.86 -1.95 -26.92
CA GLU A 103 -14.97 -0.50 -27.07
C GLU A 103 -16.31 0.01 -26.51
N ASN A 104 -16.26 1.14 -25.80
CA ASN A 104 -17.46 1.80 -25.28
C ASN A 104 -18.49 2.08 -26.37
N GLY A 105 -19.75 1.76 -26.08
CA GLY A 105 -20.87 1.86 -27.02
C GLY A 105 -21.13 0.58 -27.81
N GLN A 106 -20.19 -0.37 -27.86
CA GLN A 106 -20.44 -1.68 -28.45
C GLN A 106 -21.58 -2.37 -27.68
N ASN A 107 -22.63 -2.76 -28.40
CA ASN A 107 -23.82 -3.42 -27.82
C ASN A 107 -24.47 -2.66 -26.65
N ASN A 108 -24.43 -1.31 -26.66
CA ASN A 108 -24.92 -0.46 -25.56
C ASN A 108 -24.24 -0.76 -24.21
N LYS A 109 -22.97 -1.18 -24.22
CA LYS A 109 -22.16 -1.43 -23.03
C LYS A 109 -21.03 -0.42 -22.93
N TYR A 110 -20.59 -0.19 -21.70
CA TYR A 110 -19.53 0.74 -21.35
C TYR A 110 -18.66 0.12 -20.25
N TRP A 111 -17.40 0.54 -20.22
CA TRP A 111 -16.48 0.26 -19.14
C TRP A 111 -16.88 1.06 -17.90
N GLN A 112 -17.25 0.34 -16.85
CA GLN A 112 -17.69 0.89 -15.56
C GLN A 112 -16.63 0.58 -14.50
N PHE A 113 -16.33 1.56 -13.66
CA PHE A 113 -15.22 1.52 -12.70
C PHE A 113 -15.75 1.44 -11.26
N PHE A 114 -15.30 0.40 -10.55
CA PHE A 114 -15.68 0.12 -9.17
C PHE A 114 -14.44 -0.05 -8.30
N VAL A 115 -14.65 0.21 -7.00
CA VAL A 115 -13.67 -0.09 -5.97
C VAL A 115 -14.40 -0.78 -4.82
N ASN A 116 -13.97 -1.99 -4.48
CA ASN A 116 -14.56 -2.85 -3.45
C ASN A 116 -16.06 -3.11 -3.69
N GLY A 117 -16.45 -3.42 -4.93
CA GLY A 117 -17.84 -3.66 -5.32
C GLY A 117 -18.73 -2.41 -5.41
N GLU A 118 -18.24 -1.23 -5.05
CA GLU A 118 -19.00 0.01 -5.11
C GLU A 118 -18.56 0.89 -6.28
N TYR A 119 -19.53 1.57 -6.89
CA TYR A 119 -19.25 2.54 -7.96
C TYR A 119 -18.32 3.63 -7.42
N ALA A 120 -17.20 3.86 -8.11
CA ALA A 120 -16.23 4.82 -7.60
C ALA A 120 -16.80 6.26 -7.66
N PRO A 121 -16.57 7.08 -6.62
CA PRO A 121 -17.12 8.43 -6.55
C PRO A 121 -16.40 9.43 -7.48
N VAL A 122 -15.24 9.05 -8.02
CA VAL A 122 -14.41 9.84 -8.94
C VAL A 122 -13.88 8.95 -10.05
N GLY A 123 -13.45 9.56 -11.16
CA GLY A 123 -12.83 8.82 -12.26
C GLY A 123 -11.52 8.14 -11.82
N ALA A 124 -11.16 7.05 -12.50
CA ALA A 124 -9.97 6.25 -12.14
C ALA A 124 -8.65 7.02 -12.17
N GLY A 125 -8.54 8.06 -13.00
CA GLY A 125 -7.38 8.97 -13.03
C GLY A 125 -7.31 9.97 -11.87
N GLN A 126 -8.34 10.01 -11.02
CA GLN A 126 -8.41 10.84 -9.81
C GLN A 126 -8.49 10.00 -8.53
N TYR A 127 -8.76 8.70 -8.65
CA TYR A 127 -8.83 7.79 -7.52
C TYR A 127 -7.42 7.37 -7.07
N LEU A 128 -6.90 8.00 -6.01
CA LEU A 128 -5.62 7.62 -5.40
C LEU A 128 -5.75 6.34 -4.58
N LEU A 129 -4.94 5.35 -4.93
CA LEU A 129 -4.92 4.04 -4.28
C LEU A 129 -4.20 4.11 -2.93
N LYS A 130 -4.71 3.36 -1.95
CA LYS A 130 -4.21 3.34 -0.58
C LYS A 130 -3.64 1.99 -0.16
N GLY A 131 -3.85 0.94 -0.96
CA GLY A 131 -3.52 -0.43 -0.63
C GLY A 131 -4.71 -1.13 0.03
N GLY A 132 -4.88 -2.41 -0.31
CA GLY A 132 -5.95 -3.28 0.15
C GLY A 132 -7.21 -3.25 -0.71
N GLU A 133 -7.32 -2.34 -1.69
CA GLU A 133 -8.49 -2.26 -2.55
C GLU A 133 -8.59 -3.42 -3.54
N ASN A 134 -9.83 -3.81 -3.85
CA ASN A 134 -10.18 -4.52 -5.06
C ASN A 134 -10.68 -3.50 -6.08
N VAL A 135 -9.92 -3.31 -7.15
CA VAL A 135 -10.29 -2.40 -8.25
C VAL A 135 -10.89 -3.20 -9.38
N GLU A 136 -12.05 -2.80 -9.88
CA GLU A 136 -12.82 -3.62 -10.83
C GLU A 136 -13.26 -2.77 -12.01
N TRP A 137 -13.02 -3.28 -13.22
CA TRP A 137 -13.56 -2.74 -14.46
C TRP A 137 -14.51 -3.73 -15.07
N ILE A 138 -15.75 -3.31 -15.32
CA ILE A 138 -16.80 -4.19 -15.82
C ILE A 138 -17.37 -3.59 -17.10
N PHE A 139 -17.32 -4.35 -18.20
CA PHE A 139 -17.89 -3.96 -19.47
C PHE A 139 -19.37 -4.36 -19.55
N THR A 140 -20.26 -3.42 -19.20
CA THR A 140 -21.69 -3.70 -19.06
C THR A 140 -22.56 -2.51 -19.42
N GLY A 141 -23.85 -2.77 -19.65
CA GLY A 141 -24.85 -1.75 -20.01
C GLY A 141 -25.63 -1.26 -18.79
N ASP A 142 -26.70 -0.51 -19.05
CA ASP A 142 -27.53 0.15 -18.02
C ASP A 142 -28.25 -0.82 -17.06
N ASN A 143 -28.39 -2.10 -17.43
CA ASN A 143 -29.07 -3.12 -16.63
C ASN A 143 -28.13 -3.88 -15.68
N PHE A 144 -27.05 -3.26 -15.21
CA PHE A 144 -26.15 -3.91 -14.25
C PHE A 144 -26.85 -4.07 -12.89
N SER A 145 -27.44 -5.24 -12.66
CA SER A 145 -27.89 -5.70 -11.36
C SER A 145 -26.77 -6.52 -10.72
N GLN A 146 -26.17 -5.98 -9.65
CA GLN A 146 -25.29 -6.72 -8.75
C GLN A 146 -26.05 -7.84 -8.03
#